data_AF-A0A9Q0R9Q1-F1
#
_entry.id   AF-A0A9Q0R9Q1-F1
#
_cell.length_a   1.000
_cell.length_b   1.000
_cell.length_c   1.000
_cell.angle_alpha   90.00
_cell.angle_beta   90.00
_cell.angle_gamma   90.00
#
_symmetry.space_group_name_H-M   'P 1'
#
loop_
_entity.id
_entity.type
_entity.pdbx_description
1 polymer ?
#
loop_
_entity_poly.entity_id
_entity_poly.type
_entity_poly.pdbx_seq_one_letter_code
_entity_poly.pdbx_strand_id
1 'polypeptide(L)'
;MENKEQTSDINIWYYPDSNINTDMLFPGKYTYTCSTVQEIRPHLLEDLDSTFTVNVKPGDIMFVGKNFGCGSSREQPALGLRSVGIQAIIGKGFARIFYRASINQGLILVECPEAVDEYKKGAKVSLDLENGIVTVSEKKFTFPKIPDEILRIRDAGGLLPYTRQILEKQKQEKQKQEKEQKEKEQKDKEQKDNQKKKDNQKEKEKKDNQKDEKEKKTESKHQLTKDRFSLKPKNQKNN
;
A
#
# COMPACT_ATOMS: atom_id res chain seq x y z
N MET A 1 -26.59 19.16 1.52
CA MET A 1 -26.38 19.18 0.06
C MET A 1 -26.57 17.76 -0.40
N GLU A 2 -27.73 17.47 -0.99
CA GLU A 2 -28.06 16.17 -1.55
C GLU A 2 -27.12 15.91 -2.73
N ASN A 3 -26.23 14.92 -2.59
CA ASN A 3 -25.53 14.36 -3.74
C ASN A 3 -26.57 13.60 -4.56
N LYS A 4 -27.15 14.29 -5.55
CA LYS A 4 -27.85 13.63 -6.65
C LYS A 4 -26.79 12.86 -7.43
N GLU A 5 -26.61 11.59 -7.05
CA GLU A 5 -25.92 10.61 -7.88
C GLU A 5 -26.71 10.53 -9.18
N GLN A 6 -26.13 11.12 -10.22
CA GLN A 6 -26.64 11.05 -11.56
C GLN A 6 -26.55 9.58 -11.97
N THR A 7 -27.66 8.85 -11.87
CA THR A 7 -27.78 7.47 -12.33
C THR A 7 -27.57 7.48 -13.84
N SER A 8 -26.32 7.38 -14.28
CA SER A 8 -26.00 7.07 -15.66
C SER A 8 -26.61 5.71 -15.96
N ASP A 9 -27.47 5.63 -16.98
CA ASP A 9 -28.00 4.37 -17.47
C ASP A 9 -26.82 3.45 -17.83
N ILE A 10 -26.60 2.42 -17.00
CA ILE A 10 -25.57 1.39 -17.22
C ILE A 10 -26.01 0.56 -18.43
N ASN A 11 -25.16 0.44 -19.46
CA ASN A 11 -25.48 -0.48 -20.55
C ASN A 11 -25.11 -1.91 -20.15
N ILE A 12 -25.93 -2.85 -20.62
CA ILE A 12 -25.69 -4.27 -20.45
C ILE A 12 -25.35 -4.89 -21.80
N TRP A 13 -24.11 -5.37 -21.89
CA TRP A 13 -23.57 -6.09 -23.05
C TRP A 13 -23.85 -7.57 -22.88
N TYR A 14 -24.73 -8.14 -23.70
CA TYR A 14 -25.21 -9.51 -23.52
C TYR A 14 -24.74 -10.44 -24.62
N TYR A 15 -23.84 -11.36 -24.25
CA TYR A 15 -23.26 -12.35 -25.14
C TYR A 15 -23.45 -13.77 -24.54
N PRO A 16 -24.67 -14.35 -24.63
CA PRO A 16 -25.02 -15.58 -23.93
C PRO A 16 -24.39 -16.85 -24.51
N ASP A 17 -23.77 -16.74 -25.68
CA ASP A 17 -23.14 -17.87 -26.36
C ASP A 17 -22.02 -18.48 -25.53
N SER A 18 -21.91 -19.80 -25.59
CA SER A 18 -20.83 -20.52 -24.94
C SER A 18 -19.56 -20.50 -25.80
N ASN A 19 -18.41 -20.53 -25.16
CA ASN A 19 -17.10 -20.59 -25.81
C ASN A 19 -16.76 -19.36 -26.67
N ILE A 20 -17.24 -18.17 -26.27
CA ILE A 20 -16.67 -16.93 -26.79
C ILE A 20 -15.20 -16.91 -26.41
N ASN A 21 -14.34 -17.06 -27.41
CA ASN A 21 -12.91 -17.25 -27.24
C ASN A 21 -12.17 -15.91 -27.31
N THR A 22 -10.87 -15.93 -26.97
CA THR A 22 -10.07 -14.71 -26.97
C THR A 22 -9.94 -14.05 -28.34
N ASP A 23 -10.05 -14.80 -29.45
CA ASP A 23 -10.00 -14.24 -30.80
C ASP A 23 -11.25 -13.42 -31.13
N MET A 24 -12.42 -13.84 -30.63
CA MET A 24 -13.65 -13.07 -30.73
C MET A 24 -13.62 -11.79 -29.87
N LEU A 25 -12.90 -11.83 -28.74
CA LEU A 25 -12.74 -10.64 -27.88
C LEU A 25 -11.68 -9.67 -28.40
N PHE A 26 -10.63 -10.19 -29.04
CA PHE A 26 -9.55 -9.43 -29.63
C PHE A 26 -8.83 -10.29 -30.68
N PRO A 27 -8.90 -9.96 -31.97
CA PRO A 27 -8.43 -10.86 -33.03
C PRO A 27 -6.94 -11.22 -32.93
N GLY A 28 -6.64 -12.51 -33.14
CA GLY A 28 -5.29 -13.08 -33.08
C GLY A 28 -4.25 -12.35 -33.93
N LYS A 29 -4.67 -11.77 -35.07
CA LYS A 29 -3.82 -11.03 -36.01
C LYS A 29 -3.10 -9.83 -35.38
N TYR A 30 -3.62 -9.29 -34.28
CA TYR A 30 -3.03 -8.12 -33.59
C TYR A 30 -2.10 -8.49 -32.41
N THR A 31 -2.00 -9.77 -32.07
CA THR A 31 -1.32 -10.23 -30.83
C THR A 31 0.12 -9.73 -30.71
N TYR A 32 0.84 -9.62 -31.82
CA TYR A 32 2.25 -9.22 -31.84
C TYR A 32 2.47 -7.78 -32.31
N THR A 33 1.41 -7.06 -32.66
CA THR A 33 1.49 -5.69 -33.20
C THR A 33 0.82 -4.66 -32.31
N CYS A 34 -0.09 -5.07 -31.42
CA CYS A 34 -0.77 -4.19 -30.48
C CYS A 34 -0.42 -4.61 -29.04
N SER A 35 0.20 -3.70 -28.31
CA SER A 35 0.69 -3.94 -26.94
C SER A 35 0.18 -2.92 -25.93
N THR A 36 -0.24 -1.74 -26.41
CA THR A 36 -0.77 -0.66 -25.58
C THR A 36 -2.29 -0.64 -25.58
N VAL A 37 -2.88 -0.03 -24.55
CA VAL A 37 -4.35 0.17 -24.46
C VAL A 37 -4.88 0.92 -25.68
N GLN A 38 -4.16 1.91 -26.18
CA GLN A 38 -4.54 2.74 -27.32
C GLN A 38 -4.57 1.92 -28.62
N GLU A 39 -3.65 0.98 -28.78
CA GLU A 39 -3.62 0.06 -29.93
C GLU A 39 -4.67 -1.05 -29.81
N ILE A 40 -4.94 -1.53 -28.58
CA ILE A 40 -5.88 -2.64 -28.35
C ILE A 40 -7.34 -2.19 -28.49
N ARG A 41 -7.68 -1.03 -27.90
CA ARG A 41 -9.07 -0.56 -27.76
C ARG A 41 -9.87 -0.55 -29.07
N PRO A 42 -9.34 -0.08 -30.22
CA PRO A 42 -10.10 -0.05 -31.47
C PRO A 42 -10.54 -1.42 -31.97
N HIS A 43 -9.86 -2.49 -31.56
CA HIS A 43 -10.04 -3.86 -32.06
C HIS A 43 -10.80 -4.77 -31.09
N LEU A 44 -11.27 -4.22 -29.96
CA LEU A 44 -12.04 -5.01 -29.00
C LEU A 44 -13.37 -5.42 -29.60
N LEU A 45 -13.63 -6.72 -29.55
CA LEU A 45 -14.84 -7.35 -30.05
C LEU A 45 -15.13 -7.07 -31.53
N GLU A 46 -14.16 -6.65 -32.36
CA GLU A 46 -14.45 -6.25 -33.75
C GLU A 46 -15.11 -7.35 -34.60
N ASP A 47 -14.72 -8.61 -34.35
CA ASP A 47 -15.25 -9.79 -35.06
C ASP A 47 -16.55 -10.33 -34.41
N LEU A 48 -16.87 -9.90 -33.19
CA LEU A 48 -18.04 -10.36 -32.41
C LEU A 48 -19.18 -9.32 -32.41
N ASP A 49 -18.84 -8.07 -32.16
CA ASP A 49 -19.72 -6.91 -32.04
C ASP A 49 -18.94 -5.63 -32.39
N SER A 50 -18.95 -5.26 -33.66
CA SER A 50 -18.27 -4.07 -34.17
C SER A 50 -18.81 -2.74 -33.61
N THR A 51 -19.95 -2.77 -32.93
CA THR A 51 -20.55 -1.58 -32.30
C THR A 51 -20.06 -1.36 -30.86
N PHE A 52 -19.37 -2.35 -30.27
CA PHE A 52 -18.97 -2.33 -28.87
C PHE A 52 -18.12 -1.12 -28.51
N THR A 53 -17.01 -0.91 -29.21
CA THR A 53 -16.00 0.12 -28.87
C THR A 53 -16.51 1.55 -29.00
N VAL A 54 -17.52 1.77 -29.84
CA VAL A 54 -18.15 3.07 -30.09
C VAL A 54 -19.15 3.42 -28.99
N ASN A 55 -19.86 2.41 -28.45
CA ASN A 55 -20.99 2.63 -27.57
C ASN A 55 -20.70 2.33 -26.09
N VAL A 56 -19.64 1.57 -25.79
CA VAL A 56 -19.27 1.20 -24.43
C VAL A 56 -18.91 2.43 -23.59
N LYS A 57 -19.40 2.45 -22.35
CA LYS A 57 -19.15 3.52 -21.39
C LYS A 57 -18.56 2.96 -20.09
N PRO A 58 -17.77 3.77 -19.36
CA PRO A 58 -17.34 3.40 -18.02
C PRO A 58 -18.56 3.11 -17.13
N GLY A 59 -18.52 1.99 -16.41
CA GLY A 59 -19.62 1.52 -15.57
C GLY A 59 -20.48 0.42 -16.24
N ASP A 60 -20.34 0.21 -17.56
CA ASP A 60 -21.08 -0.86 -18.25
C ASP A 60 -20.74 -2.26 -17.72
N ILE A 61 -21.70 -3.17 -17.82
CA ILE A 61 -21.59 -4.56 -17.34
C ILE A 61 -21.77 -5.51 -18.50
N MET A 62 -21.04 -6.62 -18.49
CA MET A 62 -21.21 -7.69 -19.48
C MET A 62 -21.88 -8.91 -18.86
N PHE A 63 -22.82 -9.52 -19.58
CA PHE A 63 -23.45 -10.79 -19.24
C PHE A 63 -23.04 -11.84 -20.27
N VAL A 64 -22.42 -12.93 -19.84
CA VAL A 64 -21.75 -13.87 -20.75
C VAL A 64 -22.10 -15.35 -20.51
N GLY A 65 -22.00 -16.15 -21.56
CA GLY A 65 -22.25 -17.59 -21.53
C GLY A 65 -21.18 -18.40 -20.77
N LYS A 66 -21.18 -19.71 -21.02
CA LYS A 66 -20.23 -20.65 -20.39
C LYS A 66 -18.88 -20.59 -21.09
N ASN A 67 -17.81 -20.84 -20.34
CA ASN A 67 -16.43 -20.93 -20.85
C ASN A 67 -15.99 -19.66 -21.60
N PHE A 68 -16.39 -18.49 -21.11
CA PHE A 68 -16.06 -17.20 -21.71
C PHE A 68 -14.55 -16.91 -21.59
N GLY A 69 -13.96 -16.35 -22.64
CA GLY A 69 -12.54 -16.05 -22.74
C GLY A 69 -11.67 -17.30 -22.96
N CYS A 70 -12.22 -18.38 -23.50
CA CYS A 70 -11.43 -19.58 -23.80
C CYS A 70 -10.46 -19.37 -24.97
N GLY A 71 -9.59 -20.35 -25.23
CA GLY A 71 -8.59 -20.26 -26.29
C GLY A 71 -7.22 -19.78 -25.79
N SER A 72 -6.58 -18.91 -26.56
CA SER A 72 -5.16 -18.56 -26.36
C SER A 72 -4.92 -17.71 -25.10
N SER A 73 -3.75 -17.91 -24.48
CA SER A 73 -3.32 -17.21 -23.26
C SER A 73 -2.86 -15.78 -23.54
N ARG A 74 -3.80 -14.90 -23.85
CA ARG A 74 -3.58 -13.49 -24.15
C ARG A 74 -4.17 -12.61 -23.07
N GLU A 75 -3.42 -11.59 -22.66
CA GLU A 75 -3.88 -10.60 -21.66
C GLU A 75 -4.57 -9.40 -22.30
N GLN A 76 -4.36 -9.16 -23.60
CA GLN A 76 -4.93 -8.04 -24.35
C GLN A 76 -6.46 -7.95 -24.24
N PRO A 77 -7.24 -9.05 -24.35
CA PRO A 77 -8.70 -8.98 -24.16
C PRO A 77 -9.09 -8.41 -22.78
N ALA A 78 -8.46 -8.90 -21.71
CA ALA A 78 -8.76 -8.46 -20.35
C ALA A 78 -8.33 -7.01 -20.10
N LEU A 79 -7.12 -6.65 -20.56
CA LEU A 79 -6.61 -5.27 -20.49
C LEU A 79 -7.52 -4.30 -21.23
N GLY A 80 -7.93 -4.64 -22.45
CA GLY A 80 -8.80 -3.81 -23.26
C GLY A 80 -10.18 -3.60 -22.62
N LEU A 81 -10.85 -4.68 -22.21
CA LEU A 81 -12.15 -4.62 -21.53
C LEU A 81 -12.09 -3.79 -20.24
N ARG A 82 -11.01 -3.93 -19.46
CA ARG A 82 -10.79 -3.08 -18.28
C ARG A 82 -10.62 -1.61 -18.65
N SER A 83 -9.86 -1.34 -19.71
CA SER A 83 -9.48 0.02 -20.12
C SER A 83 -10.65 0.85 -20.64
N VAL A 84 -11.67 0.21 -21.23
CA VAL A 84 -12.91 0.88 -21.65
C VAL A 84 -13.88 1.10 -20.50
N GLY A 85 -13.55 0.60 -19.30
CA GLY A 85 -14.29 0.86 -18.07
C GLY A 85 -15.42 -0.13 -17.79
N ILE A 86 -15.37 -1.35 -18.31
CA ILE A 86 -16.28 -2.41 -17.88
C ILE A 86 -16.14 -2.60 -16.37
N GLN A 87 -17.25 -2.47 -15.65
CA GLN A 87 -17.29 -2.57 -14.20
C GLN A 87 -17.06 -4.02 -13.75
N ALA A 88 -17.77 -4.95 -14.38
CA ALA A 88 -17.62 -6.39 -14.16
C ALA A 88 -18.19 -7.18 -15.35
N ILE A 89 -17.74 -8.43 -15.47
CA ILE A 89 -18.35 -9.43 -16.35
C ILE A 89 -19.03 -10.48 -15.48
N ILE A 90 -20.32 -10.65 -15.66
CA ILE A 90 -21.16 -11.63 -14.98
C ILE A 90 -21.39 -12.79 -15.94
N GLY A 91 -20.89 -13.98 -15.61
CA GLY A 91 -20.86 -15.11 -16.51
C GLY A 91 -21.47 -16.37 -15.94
N LYS A 92 -21.84 -17.28 -16.83
CA LYS A 92 -22.15 -18.68 -16.46
C LYS A 92 -20.88 -19.50 -16.16
N GLY A 93 -19.71 -18.99 -16.53
CA GLY A 93 -18.41 -19.56 -16.19
C GLY A 93 -17.31 -19.05 -17.12
N PHE A 94 -16.08 -19.00 -16.61
CA PHE A 94 -14.93 -18.44 -17.33
C PHE A 94 -13.85 -19.48 -17.60
N ALA A 95 -13.12 -19.30 -18.70
CA ALA A 95 -11.90 -20.06 -18.92
C ALA A 95 -10.83 -19.66 -17.89
N ARG A 96 -10.19 -20.64 -17.25
CA ARG A 96 -9.23 -20.42 -16.14
C ARG A 96 -8.12 -19.42 -16.46
N ILE A 97 -7.60 -19.44 -17.69
CA ILE A 97 -6.49 -18.55 -18.11
C ILE A 97 -6.98 -17.11 -18.21
N PHE A 98 -8.13 -16.88 -18.86
CA PHE A 98 -8.75 -15.57 -18.94
C PHE A 98 -9.17 -15.05 -17.57
N TYR A 99 -9.63 -15.93 -16.68
CA TYR A 99 -9.97 -15.56 -15.32
C TYR A 99 -8.77 -14.97 -14.56
N ARG A 100 -7.63 -15.64 -14.62
CA ARG A 100 -6.39 -15.14 -14.02
C ARG A 100 -5.91 -13.83 -14.67
N ALA A 101 -5.94 -13.75 -16.00
CA ALA A 101 -5.56 -12.54 -16.73
C ALA A 101 -6.46 -11.35 -16.35
N SER A 102 -7.76 -11.58 -16.17
CA SER A 102 -8.71 -10.55 -15.75
C SER A 102 -8.37 -9.98 -14.37
N ILE A 103 -8.09 -10.84 -13.39
CA ILE A 103 -7.62 -10.39 -12.07
C ILE A 103 -6.30 -9.62 -12.19
N ASN A 104 -5.34 -10.10 -12.97
CA ASN A 104 -4.06 -9.42 -13.16
C ASN A 104 -4.24 -8.00 -13.72
N GLN A 105 -5.20 -7.82 -14.63
CA GLN A 105 -5.52 -6.53 -15.23
C GLN A 105 -6.54 -5.72 -14.42
N GLY A 106 -7.04 -6.24 -13.29
CA GLY A 106 -8.02 -5.56 -12.44
C GLY A 106 -9.44 -5.56 -13.03
N LEU A 107 -9.75 -6.47 -13.95
CA LEU A 107 -11.10 -6.73 -14.45
C LEU A 107 -11.81 -7.75 -13.55
N ILE A 108 -12.98 -7.39 -13.04
CA ILE A 108 -13.77 -8.24 -12.16
C ILE A 108 -14.61 -9.22 -12.98
N LEU A 109 -14.53 -10.50 -12.61
CA LEU A 109 -15.37 -11.56 -13.14
C LEU A 109 -16.21 -12.14 -12.02
N VAL A 110 -17.50 -12.35 -12.27
CA VAL A 110 -18.47 -12.89 -11.33
C VAL A 110 -19.15 -14.09 -11.98
N GLU A 111 -19.08 -15.24 -11.32
CA GLU A 111 -19.87 -16.41 -11.74
C GLU A 111 -21.23 -16.37 -11.04
N CYS A 112 -22.29 -16.11 -11.82
CA CYS A 112 -23.67 -16.10 -11.33
C CYS A 112 -24.60 -16.53 -12.48
N PRO A 113 -24.66 -17.83 -12.80
CA PRO A 113 -25.41 -18.34 -13.95
C PRO A 113 -26.88 -17.95 -13.93
N GLU A 114 -27.50 -17.94 -12.76
CA GLU A 114 -28.92 -17.64 -12.55
C GLU A 114 -29.27 -16.20 -12.93
N ALA A 115 -28.37 -15.25 -12.62
CA ALA A 115 -28.54 -13.87 -13.06
C ALA A 115 -28.45 -13.75 -14.59
N VAL A 116 -27.57 -14.53 -15.22
CA VAL A 116 -27.44 -14.56 -16.68
C VAL A 116 -28.66 -15.18 -17.37
N ASP A 117 -29.26 -16.19 -16.76
CA ASP A 117 -30.50 -16.80 -17.24
C ASP A 117 -31.71 -15.88 -17.05
N GLU A 118 -31.74 -15.06 -15.99
CA GLU A 118 -32.82 -14.10 -15.75
C GLU A 118 -32.76 -12.89 -16.68
N TYR A 119 -31.56 -12.47 -17.11
CA TYR A 119 -31.40 -11.26 -17.89
C TYR A 119 -32.10 -11.35 -19.27
N LYS A 120 -32.87 -10.31 -19.57
CA LYS A 120 -33.49 -10.06 -20.88
C LYS A 120 -33.08 -8.68 -21.35
N LYS A 121 -32.88 -8.51 -22.66
CA LYS A 121 -32.45 -7.23 -23.23
C LYS A 121 -33.35 -6.08 -22.76
N GLY A 122 -32.73 -5.04 -22.19
CA GLY A 122 -33.43 -3.88 -21.64
C GLY A 122 -33.87 -4.01 -20.17
N ALA A 123 -33.61 -5.15 -19.53
CA ALA A 123 -33.79 -5.30 -18.09
C ALA A 123 -32.87 -4.36 -17.32
N LYS A 124 -33.38 -3.79 -16.23
CA LYS A 124 -32.57 -3.02 -15.28
C LYS A 124 -31.67 -3.98 -14.51
N VAL A 125 -30.40 -3.60 -14.40
CA VAL A 125 -29.39 -4.35 -13.64
C VAL A 125 -28.69 -3.43 -12.67
N SER A 126 -28.46 -3.90 -11.45
CA SER A 126 -27.55 -3.27 -10.48
C SER A 126 -26.59 -4.31 -9.91
N LEU A 127 -25.38 -3.87 -9.57
CA LEU A 127 -24.32 -4.74 -9.08
C LEU A 127 -23.70 -4.17 -7.81
N ASP A 128 -23.74 -4.97 -6.75
CA ASP A 128 -23.08 -4.72 -5.48
C ASP A 128 -21.98 -5.76 -5.29
N LEU A 129 -20.74 -5.35 -5.59
CA LEU A 129 -19.57 -6.21 -5.49
C LEU A 129 -19.16 -6.48 -4.03
N GLU A 130 -19.47 -5.58 -3.11
CA GLU A 130 -19.06 -5.68 -1.71
C GLU A 130 -19.89 -6.72 -0.96
N ASN A 131 -21.20 -6.71 -1.20
CA ASN A 131 -22.15 -7.65 -0.61
C ASN A 131 -22.38 -8.90 -1.46
N GLY A 132 -21.83 -8.95 -2.68
CA GLY A 132 -21.93 -10.12 -3.56
C GLY A 132 -23.32 -10.30 -4.16
N ILE A 133 -23.97 -9.20 -4.58
CA ILE A 133 -25.36 -9.21 -5.05
C ILE A 133 -25.44 -8.59 -6.45
N VAL A 134 -26.09 -9.30 -7.38
CA VAL A 134 -26.57 -8.74 -8.63
C VAL A 134 -28.09 -8.74 -8.63
N THR A 135 -28.70 -7.61 -9.00
CA THR A 135 -30.15 -7.50 -9.16
C THR A 135 -30.49 -7.38 -10.63
N VAL A 136 -31.41 -8.22 -11.13
CA VAL A 136 -31.89 -8.22 -12.51
C VAL A 136 -33.42 -8.18 -12.49
N SER A 137 -34.04 -7.16 -13.10
CA SER A 137 -35.50 -7.03 -13.13
C SER A 137 -36.17 -7.20 -11.75
N GLU A 138 -35.58 -6.61 -10.70
CA GLU A 138 -36.00 -6.70 -9.29
C GLU A 138 -35.69 -8.00 -8.55
N LYS A 139 -35.22 -9.06 -9.24
CA LYS A 139 -34.77 -10.30 -8.60
C LYS A 139 -33.31 -10.19 -8.20
N LYS A 140 -33.00 -10.62 -6.97
CA LYS A 140 -31.64 -10.62 -6.43
C LYS A 140 -31.02 -12.01 -6.55
N PHE A 141 -29.78 -12.04 -7.02
CA PHE A 141 -28.94 -13.22 -7.08
C PHE A 141 -27.65 -12.95 -6.34
N THR A 142 -27.16 -13.95 -5.62
CA THR A 142 -25.96 -13.83 -4.79
C THR A 142 -24.81 -14.60 -5.40
N PHE A 143 -23.61 -14.04 -5.30
CA PHE A 143 -22.36 -14.70 -5.65
C PHE A 143 -21.38 -14.61 -4.46
N PRO A 144 -20.35 -15.47 -4.42
CA PRO A 144 -19.37 -15.42 -3.34
C PRO A 144 -18.75 -14.03 -3.23
N LYS A 145 -18.63 -13.52 -2.00
CA LYS A 145 -17.99 -12.24 -1.74
C LYS A 145 -16.60 -12.22 -2.36
N ILE A 146 -16.30 -11.16 -3.11
CA ILE A 146 -14.97 -10.95 -3.70
C ILE A 146 -14.00 -10.62 -2.56
N PRO A 147 -12.85 -11.30 -2.44
CA PRO A 147 -11.85 -10.97 -1.45
C PRO A 147 -11.39 -9.52 -1.58
N ASP A 148 -11.21 -8.83 -0.45
CA ASP A 148 -10.83 -7.41 -0.41
C ASP A 148 -9.51 -7.17 -1.16
N GLU A 149 -8.59 -8.13 -1.16
CA GLU A 149 -7.34 -8.05 -1.93
C GLU A 149 -7.57 -7.94 -3.44
N ILE A 150 -8.56 -8.64 -4.00
CA ILE A 150 -8.90 -8.55 -5.42
C ILE A 150 -9.51 -7.19 -5.74
N LEU A 151 -10.33 -6.64 -4.83
CA LEU A 151 -10.86 -5.29 -4.97
C LEU A 151 -9.74 -4.23 -4.93
N ARG A 152 -8.76 -4.38 -4.03
CA ARG A 152 -7.56 -3.52 -3.99
C ARG A 152 -6.72 -3.64 -5.27
N ILE A 153 -6.58 -4.83 -5.83
CA ILE A 153 -5.93 -5.05 -7.13
C ILE A 153 -6.66 -4.27 -8.23
N ARG A 154 -7.99 -4.37 -8.30
CA ARG A 154 -8.83 -3.59 -9.24
C ARG A 154 -8.62 -2.09 -9.07
N ASP A 155 -8.64 -1.60 -7.84
CA ASP A 155 -8.57 -0.17 -7.51
C ASP A 155 -7.19 0.41 -7.82
N ALA A 156 -6.13 -0.38 -7.66
CA ALA A 156 -4.79 0.00 -8.07
C ALA A 156 -4.60 0.02 -9.60
N GLY A 157 -5.54 -0.53 -10.38
CA GLY A 157 -5.43 -0.67 -11.84
C GLY A 157 -4.74 -1.95 -12.29
N GLY A 158 -4.77 -3.00 -11.46
CA GLY A 158 -4.20 -4.31 -11.75
C GLY A 158 -3.11 -4.73 -10.76
N LEU A 159 -2.68 -5.98 -10.89
CA LEU A 159 -1.76 -6.63 -9.95
C LEU A 159 -0.38 -5.97 -9.93
N LEU A 160 0.10 -5.52 -11.09
CA LEU A 160 1.42 -4.90 -11.21
C LEU A 160 1.47 -3.53 -10.51
N PRO A 161 0.55 -2.58 -10.77
CA PRO A 161 0.41 -1.36 -9.97
C PRO A 161 0.24 -1.63 -8.47
N TYR A 162 -0.63 -2.57 -8.10
CA TYR A 162 -0.85 -2.95 -6.69
C TYR A 162 0.43 -3.40 -6.00
N THR A 163 1.20 -4.28 -6.66
CA THR A 163 2.47 -4.78 -6.13
C THR A 163 3.49 -3.66 -5.96
N ARG A 164 3.57 -2.71 -6.91
CA ARG A 164 4.45 -1.54 -6.79
C ARG A 164 4.12 -0.70 -5.56
N GLN A 165 2.84 -0.42 -5.32
CA GLN A 165 2.40 0.34 -4.14
C GLN A 165 2.81 -0.34 -2.82
N ILE A 166 2.68 -1.67 -2.74
CA ILE A 166 3.10 -2.44 -1.55
C ILE A 166 4.61 -2.32 -1.33
N LEU A 167 5.41 -2.52 -2.38
CA LEU A 167 6.87 -2.47 -2.30
C LEU A 167 7.37 -1.07 -1.93
N GLU A 168 6.74 -0.02 -2.47
CA GLU A 168 7.05 1.37 -2.12
C GLU A 168 6.76 1.67 -0.66
N LYS A 169 5.60 1.21 -0.15
CA LYS A 169 5.23 1.38 1.25
C LYS A 169 6.22 0.67 2.19
N GLN A 170 6.59 -0.57 1.88
CA GLN A 170 7.59 -1.32 2.65
C GLN A 170 8.96 -0.61 2.66
N LYS A 171 9.36 -0.03 1.53
CA LYS A 171 10.61 0.75 1.43
C LYS A 171 10.56 1.99 2.31
N GLN A 172 9.45 2.73 2.32
CA GLN A 172 9.26 3.92 3.15
C GLN A 172 9.24 3.58 4.64
N GLU A 173 8.56 2.50 5.03
CA GLU A 173 8.50 2.02 6.43
C GLU A 173 9.89 1.65 6.93
N LYS A 174 10.68 0.93 6.12
CA LYS A 174 12.06 0.57 6.45
C LYS A 174 12.96 1.80 6.63
N GLN A 175 12.87 2.77 5.71
CA GLN A 175 13.64 4.02 5.81
C GLN A 175 13.27 4.83 7.06
N LYS A 176 11.99 4.86 7.43
CA LYS A 176 11.52 5.53 8.64
C LYS A 176 12.09 4.86 9.90
N GLN A 177 12.04 3.52 9.96
CA GLN A 177 12.60 2.75 11.09
C GLN A 177 14.12 2.97 11.23
N GLU A 178 14.87 2.95 10.12
CA GLU A 178 16.31 3.20 10.13
C GLU A 178 16.63 4.62 10.61
N LYS A 179 15.83 5.62 10.23
CA LYS A 179 16.02 7.01 10.68
C LYS A 179 15.73 7.16 12.17
N GLU A 180 14.62 6.60 12.65
CA GLU A 180 14.26 6.61 14.07
C GLU A 180 15.30 5.89 14.94
N GLN A 181 15.88 4.78 14.44
CA GLN A 181 16.94 4.06 15.13
C GLN A 181 18.22 4.89 15.22
N LYS A 182 18.65 5.52 14.11
CA LYS A 182 19.82 6.42 14.11
C LYS A 182 19.63 7.63 15.05
N GLU A 183 18.44 8.22 15.08
CA GLU A 183 18.12 9.33 15.98
C GLU A 183 18.16 8.91 17.46
N LYS A 184 17.69 7.69 17.79
CA LYS A 184 17.80 7.13 19.15
C LYS A 184 19.26 6.88 19.53
N GLU A 185 20.04 6.24 18.65
CA GLU A 185 21.47 5.97 18.89
C GLU A 185 22.28 7.27 19.08
N GLN A 186 21.95 8.33 18.34
CA GLN A 186 22.60 9.62 18.48
C GLN A 186 22.26 10.31 19.81
N LYS A 187 20.98 10.28 20.23
CA LYS A 187 20.55 10.78 21.54
C LYS A 187 21.22 10.02 22.69
N ASP A 188 21.33 8.69 22.59
CA ASP A 188 21.99 7.87 23.61
C ASP A 188 23.50 8.17 23.71
N LYS A 189 24.17 8.42 22.58
CA LYS A 189 25.58 8.86 22.56
C LYS A 189 25.74 10.25 23.20
N GLU A 190 24.92 11.22 22.83
CA GLU A 190 24.95 12.57 23.42
C GLU A 190 24.71 12.54 24.94
N GLN A 191 23.76 11.72 25.41
CA GLN A 191 23.51 11.54 26.84
C GLN A 191 24.72 10.94 27.57
N LYS A 192 25.35 9.91 27.00
CA LYS A 192 26.57 9.30 27.56
C LYS A 192 27.73 10.30 27.61
N ASP A 193 27.94 11.07 26.56
CA ASP A 193 29.00 12.08 26.51
C ASP A 193 28.77 13.21 27.52
N ASN A 194 27.53 13.67 27.66
CA ASN A 194 27.16 14.68 28.66
C ASN A 194 27.33 14.16 30.10
N GLN A 195 26.97 12.90 30.35
CA GLN A 195 27.17 12.26 31.65
C GLN A 195 28.67 12.16 31.99
N LYS A 196 29.49 11.71 31.03
CA LYS A 196 30.94 11.59 31.20
C LYS A 196 31.62 12.95 31.48
N LYS A 197 31.15 14.02 30.82
CA LYS A 197 31.60 15.40 31.10
C LYS A 197 31.27 15.82 32.53
N LYS A 198 30.04 15.57 32.99
CA LYS A 198 29.62 15.87 34.37
C LYS A 198 30.46 15.10 35.40
N ASP A 199 30.73 13.83 35.15
CA ASP A 199 31.51 12.99 36.07
C ASP A 199 32.98 13.46 36.16
N ASN A 200 33.61 13.79 35.02
CA ASN A 200 34.96 14.36 35.00
C ASN A 200 35.04 15.73 35.71
N GLN A 201 34.01 16.55 35.60
CA GLN A 201 33.96 17.86 36.25
C GLN A 201 33.86 17.71 37.77
N LYS A 202 33.02 16.78 38.26
CA LYS A 202 32.95 16.42 39.69
C LYS A 202 34.27 15.86 40.23
N GLU A 203 35.00 15.07 39.44
CA GLU A 203 36.33 14.58 39.85
C GLU A 203 37.36 15.70 39.96
N LYS A 204 37.34 16.68 39.04
CA LYS A 204 38.20 17.86 39.14
C LYS A 204 37.90 18.68 40.39
N GLU A 205 36.64 19.01 40.63
CA GLU A 205 36.21 19.76 41.82
C GLU A 205 36.62 19.05 43.13
N LYS A 206 36.53 17.71 43.18
CA LYS A 206 37.02 16.93 44.33
C LYS A 206 38.54 17.02 44.51
N LYS A 207 39.32 16.99 43.42
CA LYS A 207 40.78 17.10 43.48
C LYS A 207 41.22 18.50 43.91
N ASP A 208 40.56 19.54 43.41
CA ASP A 208 40.85 20.92 43.76
C ASP A 208 40.54 21.18 45.24
N ASN A 209 39.37 20.74 45.73
CA ASN A 209 39.02 20.85 47.16
C ASN A 209 40.00 20.09 48.08
N GLN A 210 40.50 18.92 47.67
CA GLN A 210 41.52 18.18 48.44
C GLN A 210 42.88 18.88 48.44
N LYS A 211 43.21 19.62 47.38
CA LYS A 211 44.42 20.44 47.29
C LYS A 211 44.32 21.64 48.23
N ASP A 212 43.20 22.34 48.21
CA ASP A 212 42.93 23.49 49.08
C ASP A 212 42.94 23.09 50.57
N GLU A 213 42.38 21.92 50.92
CA GLU A 213 42.46 21.39 52.29
C GLU A 213 43.90 21.05 52.70
N LYS A 214 44.72 20.53 51.78
CA LYS A 214 46.14 20.24 52.04
C LYS A 214 46.94 21.53 52.20
N GLU A 215 46.73 22.53 51.37
CA GLU A 215 47.39 23.83 51.49
C GLU A 215 47.05 24.51 52.81
N LYS A 216 45.77 24.56 53.20
CA LYS A 216 45.33 25.10 54.51
C LYS A 216 45.96 24.36 55.70
N LYS A 217 46.09 23.03 55.64
CA LYS A 217 46.80 22.25 56.67
C LYS A 217 48.31 22.54 56.71
N THR A 218 48.90 22.88 55.58
CA THR A 218 50.34 23.17 55.47
C THR A 218 50.64 24.58 55.99
N GLU A 219 49.81 25.56 55.66
CA GLU A 219 49.87 26.91 56.21
C GLU A 219 49.63 26.94 57.72
N SER A 220 48.65 26.18 58.23
CA SER A 220 48.40 26.05 59.67
C SER A 220 49.60 25.46 60.41
N LYS A 221 50.26 24.44 59.85
CA LYS A 221 51.51 23.89 60.39
C LYS A 221 52.65 24.90 60.38
N HIS A 222 52.78 25.70 59.32
CA HIS A 222 53.77 26.76 59.22
C HIS A 222 53.54 27.87 60.27
N GLN A 223 52.28 28.24 60.53
CA GLN A 223 51.91 29.20 61.55
C GLN A 223 52.26 28.69 62.95
N LEU A 224 51.90 27.44 63.27
CA LEU A 224 52.26 26.76 64.52
C LEU A 224 53.79 26.68 64.76
N THR A 225 54.58 26.50 63.71
CA THR A 225 56.06 26.50 63.82
C THR A 225 56.64 27.90 64.02
N LYS A 226 56.05 28.94 63.44
CA LYS A 226 56.46 30.33 63.69
C LYS A 226 56.14 30.76 65.12
N ASP A 227 54.98 30.36 65.65
CA ASP A 227 54.60 30.65 67.03
C ASP A 227 55.54 29.95 68.04
N ARG A 228 55.97 28.71 67.75
CA ARG A 228 56.98 27.99 68.55
C ARG A 228 58.36 28.64 68.56
N PHE A 229 58.78 29.28 67.46
CA PHE A 229 60.08 29.97 67.38
C PHE A 229 60.07 31.37 68.04
N SER A 230 58.89 31.94 68.31
CA SER A 230 58.76 33.22 69.02
C SER A 230 58.93 33.11 70.55
N LEU A 231 58.85 31.90 71.10
CA LEU A 231 59.04 31.61 72.52
C LEU A 231 60.50 31.23 72.81
N LYS A 232 61.42 32.20 72.75
CA LYS A 232 62.73 32.04 73.42
C LYS A 232 62.52 32.08 74.94
N PRO A 233 63.01 31.11 75.72
CA PRO A 233 62.88 31.16 77.17
C PRO A 233 63.74 32.29 77.73
N LYS A 234 63.11 33.23 78.43
CA LYS A 234 63.82 34.16 79.34
C LYS A 234 64.36 33.34 80.50
N ASN A 235 65.68 33.21 80.56
CA ASN A 235 66.44 32.83 81.75
C ASN A 235 66.10 33.80 82.89
N GLN A 236 65.66 33.28 84.04
CA GLN A 236 65.72 33.90 85.37
C GLN A 236 65.43 32.77 86.38
N LYS A 237 66.44 32.21 87.06
CA LYS A 237 67.06 32.67 88.33
C LYS A 237 66.04 32.97 89.43
N ASN A 238 65.94 32.06 90.41
CA ASN A 238 66.25 32.24 91.84
C ASN A 238 65.29 31.54 92.80
N ASN A 239 65.92 30.91 93.80
CA ASN A 239 65.48 30.51 95.16
C ASN A 239 64.27 29.59 95.34
#